data_AF-A0A7C0YFK9-F1
#
_entry.id   AF-A0A7C0YFK9-F1
#
_cell.length_a   1.000
_cell.length_b   1.000
_cell.length_c   1.000
_cell.angle_alpha   90.00
_cell.angle_beta   90.00
_cell.angle_gamma   90.00
#
_symmetry.space_group_name_H-M   'P 1'
#
loop_
_entity.id
_entity.type
_entity.pdbx_description
1 polymer ?
#
loop_
_entity_poly.entity_id
_entity_poly.type
_entity_poly.pdbx_seq_one_letter_code
_entity_poly.pdbx_strand_id
1 'polypeptide(L)' 'MRVAIGIDIGGTNTKFVLVSEDGKVLRSEQIPTPSVS' A
#
# COMPACT_ATOMS: atom_id res chain seq x y z
N MET A 1 -12.74 -1.40 -16.09
CA MET A 1 -12.31 -1.86 -14.77
C MET A 1 -11.71 -0.68 -14.03
N ARG A 2 -12.33 -0.25 -12.93
CA ARG A 2 -11.82 0.83 -12.07
C ARG A 2 -11.04 0.24 -10.90
N VAL A 3 -9.98 0.92 -10.51
CA VAL A 3 -9.14 0.56 -9.36
C VAL A 3 -8.85 1.80 -8.53
N ALA A 4 -8.62 1.58 -7.24
CA ALA A 4 -8.14 2.60 -6.31
C ALA A 4 -6.82 2.14 -5.68
N ILE A 5 -5.95 3.11 -5.37
CA ILE A 5 -4.70 2.87 -4.64
C ILE A 5 -4.83 3.49 -3.25
N GLY A 6 -4.66 2.68 -2.22
CA GLY A 6 -4.45 3.13 -0.85
C GLY A 6 -2.96 3.23 -0.57
N ILE A 7 -2.54 4.35 0.02
CA ILE A 7 -1.16 4.57 0.49
C ILE A 7 -1.23 4.90 1.97
N ASP A 8 -0.51 4.14 2.78
CA ASP A 8 -0.34 4.38 4.22
C ASP A 8 1.15 4.60 4.51
N ILE A 9 1.49 5.79 4.99
CA ILE A 9 2.88 6.21 5.24
C ILE A 9 3.09 6.27 6.75
N GLY A 10 3.82 5.29 7.28
CA GLY A 10 4.22 5.23 8.69
C GLY A 10 5.73 5.42 8.87
N GLY A 11 6.14 5.72 10.10
CA GLY A 11 7.56 5.86 10.43
C GLY A 11 8.38 4.58 10.23
N THR A 12 7.75 3.41 10.35
CA THR A 12 8.42 2.10 10.21
C THR A 12 8.32 1.50 8.82
N ASN A 13 7.25 1.79 8.08
CA ASN A 13 7.02 1.26 6.74
C ASN A 13 6.01 2.13 5.98
N THR A 14 6.04 2.00 4.66
CA THR A 14 4.98 2.45 3.77
C THR A 14 4.26 1.23 3.18
N LYS A 15 2.93 1.26 3.15
CA LYS A 15 2.09 0.22 2.53
C LYS A 15 1.34 0.76 1.32
N PHE A 16 1.19 -0.11 0.33
CA PHE A 16 0.44 0.15 -0.90
C PHE A 16 -0.58 -0.96 -1.12
N VAL A 17 -1.83 -0.58 -1.38
CA VAL A 17 -2.89 -1.54 -1.66
C VAL A 17 -3.63 -1.11 -2.93
N LEU A 18 -3.71 -2.01 -3.91
CA LEU A 18 -4.55 -1.85 -5.10
C LEU A 18 -5.86 -2.59 -4.88
N VAL A 19 -6.99 -1.89 -5.03
CA VAL A 19 -8.32 -2.42 -4.77
C VAL A 19 -9.19 -2.26 -6.02
N SER A 20 -9.96 -3.28 -6.39
CA SER A 20 -11.00 -3.17 -7.42
C SER A 20 -12.24 -2.43 -6.89
N GLU A 21 -13.10 -2.00 -7.81
CA GLU A 21 -14.35 -1.30 -7.48
C GLU A 21 -15.34 -2.10 -6.62
N ASP A 22 -15.23 -3.43 -6.58
CA ASP A 22 -16.01 -4.32 -5.70
C ASP A 22 -15.38 -4.50 -4.30
N GLY A 23 -14.31 -3.75 -3.99
CA GLY A 23 -13.63 -3.78 -2.71
C GLY A 23 -12.63 -4.93 -2.52
N LYS A 24 -12.35 -5.73 -3.56
CA LYS A 24 -11.33 -6.80 -3.46
C LYS A 24 -9.91 -6.25 -3.58
N VAL A 25 -9.02 -6.76 -2.74
CA VAL A 25 -7.58 -6.50 -2.85
C VAL A 25 -7.03 -7.27 -4.04
N LEU A 26 -6.44 -6.53 -4.99
CA LEU A 26 -5.76 -7.09 -6.15
C LEU A 26 -4.26 -7.26 -5.90
N ARG A 27 -3.67 -6.33 -5.15
CA ARG A 27 -2.24 -6.33 -4.79
C ARG A 27 -2.03 -5.62 -3.45
N SER A 28 -1.09 -6.12 -2.67
CA SER A 28 -0.64 -5.51 -1.42
C SER A 28 0.88 -5.61 -1.34
N GLU A 29 1.53 -4.48 -1.07
CA GLU A 29 2.98 -4.39 -0.89
C GLU A 29 3.31 -3.53 0.33
N GLN A 30 4.43 -3.82 0.97
CA GLN A 30 5.00 -2.95 2.00
C GLN A 30 6.49 -2.78 1.80
N ILE A 31 6.98 -1.58 2.11
CA ILE A 31 8.40 -1.24 2.06
C ILE A 31 8.78 -0.75 3.46
N PRO A 32 9.70 -1.43 4.17
CA PRO A 32 10.25 -0.94 5.42
C PRO A 32 10.96 0.39 5.23
N THR A 33 10.78 1.33 6.15
CA THR A 33 11.57 2.57 6.19
C THR A 33 12.98 2.21 6.61
N PRO A 34 14.02 2.47 5.79
CA PRO A 34 15.39 2.19 6.17
C PRO A 34 15.77 3.03 7.39
N SER A 35 16.42 2.40 8.37
CA SER A 35 17.10 3.16 9.42
C SER A 35 18.28 3.89 8.80
N VAL A 36 18.33 5.21 9.00
CA VAL A 36 19.52 6.00 8.69
C VAL A 36 20.35 6.10 9.97
N SER A 37 21.56 5.54 9.94
CA SER A 37 22.56 5.64 11.01
C SER A 37 23.44 6.87 10.82
#